data_AF-R7C6A1-F1
#
_entry.id   AF-R7C6A1-F1
#
_cell.length_a   1.000
_cell.length_b   1.000
_cell.length_c   1.000
_cell.angle_alpha   90.00
_cell.angle_beta   90.00
_cell.angle_gamma   90.00
#
_symmetry.space_group_name_H-M   'P 1'
#
loop_
_entity.id
_entity.type
_entity.pdbx_description
1 polymer ?
#
loop_
_entity_poly.entity_id
_entity_poly.type
_entity_poly.pdbx_seq_one_letter_code
_entity_poly.pdbx_strand_id
1 'polypeptide(L)'
;MNRKKLQIVAGMIILCLMIMNPNIVSARTYSRTTTQAQRNNIANDWTYYKRGYNDYNCLAYAMGNNTQWYWPWGTSNPTIQQAKNWLKNKCKYKIADKDKKSGLSKYVICVYANTQGKVTHFARTTKINGNTLGKNIACVAKWGQCELFTHKSRNPYKKNGLYGAISFIAHRDTQNCASKCPTA
;
A
#
# COMPACT_ATOMS: atom_id res chain seq x y z
N MET A 1 44.18 -36.82 14.30
CA MET A 1 43.70 -36.57 12.91
C MET A 1 44.78 -35.84 12.13
N ASN A 2 45.24 -36.36 10.97
CA ASN A 2 46.28 -35.71 10.15
C ASN A 2 45.77 -34.34 9.62
N ARG A 3 46.63 -33.31 9.58
CA ARG A 3 46.32 -31.94 9.10
C ARG A 3 45.51 -31.92 7.79
N LYS A 4 45.79 -32.84 6.86
CA LYS A 4 45.02 -32.98 5.60
C LYS A 4 43.55 -33.35 5.81
N LYS A 5 43.25 -34.24 6.79
CA LYS A 5 41.87 -34.62 7.15
C LYS A 5 41.13 -33.49 7.86
N LEU A 6 41.83 -32.71 8.69
CA LEU A 6 41.26 -31.52 9.35
C LEU A 6 40.88 -30.43 8.32
N GLN A 7 41.72 -30.21 7.31
CA GLN A 7 41.45 -29.25 6.23
C GLN A 7 40.23 -29.64 5.38
N ILE A 8 40.09 -30.93 5.06
CA ILE A 8 38.94 -31.44 4.31
C ILE A 8 37.64 -31.29 5.12
N VAL A 9 37.65 -31.62 6.41
CA VAL A 9 36.48 -31.49 7.28
C VAL A 9 36.11 -30.02 7.50
N ALA A 10 37.09 -29.14 7.72
CA ALA A 10 36.86 -27.70 7.84
C ALA A 10 36.28 -27.09 6.56
N GLY A 11 36.76 -27.52 5.38
CA GLY A 11 36.22 -27.11 4.09
C GLY A 11 34.76 -27.53 3.87
N MET A 12 34.40 -28.76 4.26
CA MET A 12 33.02 -29.23 4.16
C MET A 12 32.07 -28.49 5.10
N ILE A 13 32.50 -28.16 6.32
CA ILE A 13 31.68 -27.39 7.28
C ILE A 13 31.44 -25.97 6.76
N ILE A 14 32.47 -25.31 6.20
CA ILE A 14 32.34 -23.97 5.60
C ILE A 14 31.39 -24.02 4.41
N LEU A 15 31.49 -25.03 3.54
CA LEU A 15 30.57 -25.20 2.40
C LEU A 15 29.13 -25.36 2.88
N CYS A 16 28.88 -26.24 3.87
CA CYS A 16 27.55 -26.43 4.47
C CYS A 16 26.97 -25.15 5.09
N LEU A 17 27.79 -24.32 5.74
CA LEU A 17 27.36 -23.04 6.30
C LEU A 17 26.98 -22.01 5.23
N MET A 18 27.57 -22.08 4.02
CA MET A 18 27.18 -21.22 2.89
C MET A 18 25.83 -21.64 2.27
N ILE A 19 25.49 -22.94 2.29
CA ILE A 19 24.20 -23.44 1.78
C ILE A 19 23.05 -23.17 2.77
N MET A 20 23.36 -22.97 4.04
CA MET A 20 22.40 -22.74 5.13
C MET A 20 22.01 -21.27 5.33
N ASN A 21 22.37 -20.36 4.41
CA ASN A 21 21.92 -18.98 4.45
C ASN A 21 20.85 -18.72 3.37
N PRO A 22 19.61 -19.22 3.54
CA PRO A 22 18.51 -18.90 2.65
C PRO A 22 18.04 -17.48 2.98
N ASN A 23 18.88 -16.48 2.72
CA ASN A 23 18.34 -15.18 2.34
C ASN A 23 17.75 -15.37 0.94
N ILE A 24 16.62 -16.08 0.87
CA ILE A 24 15.75 -16.09 -0.29
C ILE A 24 15.27 -14.65 -0.39
N VAL A 25 16.01 -13.85 -1.16
CA VAL A 25 15.48 -12.62 -1.72
C VAL A 25 14.36 -13.08 -2.65
N SER A 26 13.15 -13.22 -2.10
CA SER A 26 11.99 -13.54 -2.91
C SER A 26 11.87 -12.45 -3.96
N ALA A 27 12.10 -12.82 -5.21
CA ALA A 27 12.07 -11.91 -6.33
C ALA A 27 10.64 -11.43 -6.51
N ARG A 28 10.37 -10.21 -6.02
CA ARG A 28 9.03 -9.61 -6.08
C ARG A 28 8.57 -9.47 -7.52
N THR A 29 7.32 -9.82 -7.78
CA THR A 29 6.76 -9.68 -9.13
C THR A 29 6.42 -8.22 -9.40
N TYR A 30 6.98 -7.67 -10.48
CA TYR A 30 6.69 -6.29 -10.87
C TYR A 30 5.23 -6.08 -11.23
N SER A 31 4.72 -4.88 -10.90
CA SER A 31 3.39 -4.45 -11.29
C SER A 31 3.24 -4.33 -12.80
N ARG A 32 2.01 -4.48 -13.30
CA ARG A 32 1.68 -4.19 -14.70
C ARG A 32 1.89 -2.70 -15.01
N THR A 33 2.50 -2.41 -16.16
CA THR A 33 2.62 -1.04 -16.67
C THR A 33 1.34 -0.65 -17.41
N THR A 34 0.82 0.53 -17.12
CA THR A 34 -0.40 1.05 -17.76
C THR A 34 -0.06 1.97 -18.92
N THR A 35 -0.84 1.96 -19.99
CA THR A 35 -0.73 2.94 -21.09
C THR A 35 -1.29 4.30 -20.68
N GLN A 36 -0.89 5.37 -21.39
CA GLN A 36 -1.45 6.71 -21.15
C GLN A 36 -2.97 6.75 -21.29
N ALA A 37 -3.54 6.07 -22.29
CA ALA A 37 -4.99 5.98 -22.49
C ALA A 37 -5.70 5.33 -21.29
N GLN A 38 -5.16 4.22 -20.77
CA GLN A 38 -5.69 3.58 -19.56
C GLN A 38 -5.66 4.53 -18.36
N ARG A 39 -4.57 5.27 -18.18
CA ARG A 39 -4.44 6.23 -17.06
C ARG A 39 -5.43 7.39 -17.17
N ASN A 40 -5.62 7.93 -18.37
CA ASN A 40 -6.57 9.00 -18.64
C ASN A 40 -8.04 8.58 -18.43
N ASN A 41 -8.34 7.29 -18.61
CA ASN A 41 -9.66 6.73 -18.30
C ASN A 41 -9.89 6.54 -16.79
N ILE A 42 -8.83 6.40 -15.99
CA ILE A 42 -8.92 6.18 -14.55
C ILE A 42 -9.02 7.51 -13.78
N ALA A 43 -8.20 8.51 -14.12
CA ALA A 43 -8.07 9.74 -13.36
C ALA A 43 -8.04 11.00 -14.24
N ASN A 44 -8.49 12.12 -13.67
CA ASN A 44 -8.36 13.46 -14.27
C ASN A 44 -6.91 13.96 -14.19
N ASP A 45 -6.18 13.57 -13.15
CA ASP A 45 -4.78 13.90 -12.97
C ASP A 45 -4.00 12.67 -12.47
N TRP A 46 -2.83 12.46 -13.04
CA TRP A 46 -1.89 11.43 -12.61
C TRP A 46 -0.48 11.83 -13.03
N THR A 47 0.50 11.44 -12.24
CA THR A 47 1.91 11.49 -12.64
C THR A 47 2.55 10.19 -12.16
N TYR A 48 3.29 9.53 -13.05
CA TYR A 48 4.01 8.31 -12.68
C TYR A 48 4.95 8.63 -11.53
N TYR A 49 4.85 7.86 -10.44
CA TYR A 49 5.68 8.06 -9.27
C TYR A 49 6.82 7.04 -9.23
N LYS A 50 6.45 5.77 -9.20
CA LYS A 50 7.41 4.65 -9.24
C LYS A 50 6.71 3.35 -9.59
N ARG A 51 7.53 2.38 -9.98
CA ARG A 51 7.11 1.00 -10.18
C ARG A 51 6.55 0.41 -8.89
N GLY A 52 5.47 -0.35 -9.02
CA GLY A 52 4.86 -1.12 -7.96
C GLY A 52 5.25 -2.59 -8.03
N TYR A 53 4.67 -3.38 -7.12
CA TYR A 53 4.78 -4.83 -7.12
C TYR A 53 3.40 -5.47 -6.95
N ASN A 54 3.24 -6.72 -7.37
CA ASN A 54 1.98 -7.45 -7.24
C ASN A 54 1.75 -7.97 -5.82
N ASP A 55 2.81 -8.00 -5.01
CA ASP A 55 2.82 -8.51 -3.65
C ASP A 55 1.94 -7.73 -2.67
N TYR A 56 1.46 -6.54 -3.03
CA TYR A 56 0.62 -5.71 -2.16
C TYR A 56 -0.44 -4.97 -2.99
N ASN A 57 -1.55 -4.57 -2.37
CA ASN A 57 -2.62 -3.81 -3.02
C ASN A 57 -2.67 -2.34 -2.58
N CYS A 58 -3.70 -1.61 -3.01
CA CYS A 58 -3.88 -0.21 -2.66
C CYS A 58 -4.05 0.02 -1.14
N LEU A 59 -4.76 -0.87 -0.44
CA LEU A 59 -4.95 -0.78 1.01
C LEU A 59 -3.63 -1.03 1.75
N ALA A 60 -2.94 -2.11 1.43
CA ALA A 60 -1.62 -2.44 1.98
C ALA A 60 -0.65 -1.25 1.79
N TYR A 61 -0.58 -0.71 0.57
CA TYR A 61 0.24 0.46 0.27
C TYR A 61 -0.14 1.69 1.10
N ALA A 62 -1.44 1.99 1.19
CA ALA A 62 -1.94 3.14 1.94
C ALA A 62 -1.62 3.04 3.44
N MET A 63 -1.59 1.80 3.96
CA MET A 63 -1.18 1.47 5.33
C MET A 63 0.34 1.37 5.52
N GLY A 64 1.13 1.50 4.45
CA GLY A 64 2.59 1.41 4.48
C GLY A 64 3.14 -0.02 4.46
N ASN A 65 2.31 -1.03 4.22
CA ASN A 65 2.75 -2.39 3.95
C ASN A 65 2.98 -2.58 2.44
N ASN A 66 4.24 -2.67 2.05
CA ASN A 66 4.64 -2.88 0.66
C ASN A 66 5.12 -4.31 0.42
N THR A 67 4.88 -5.27 1.33
CA THR A 67 5.39 -6.64 1.25
C THR A 67 4.30 -7.69 1.12
N GLN A 68 3.04 -7.37 1.45
CA GLN A 68 1.97 -8.35 1.50
C GLN A 68 0.63 -7.78 1.03
N TRP A 69 -0.14 -8.62 0.35
CA TRP A 69 -1.49 -8.32 -0.09
C TRP A 69 -2.40 -8.30 1.12
N TYR A 70 -3.17 -7.23 1.26
CA TYR A 70 -4.01 -7.07 2.43
C TYR A 70 -5.41 -6.58 2.04
N TRP A 71 -6.40 -7.47 2.15
CA TRP A 71 -7.80 -7.12 1.94
C TRP A 71 -8.67 -7.88 2.94
N PRO A 72 -9.06 -7.26 4.06
CA PRO A 72 -9.71 -7.96 5.18
C PRO A 72 -11.16 -8.35 4.87
N TRP A 73 -11.65 -8.08 3.66
CA TRP A 73 -13.02 -8.35 3.22
C TRP A 73 -13.08 -9.45 2.14
N GLY A 74 -12.00 -10.22 1.96
CA GLY A 74 -11.96 -11.35 1.02
C GLY A 74 -12.01 -10.92 -0.45
N THR A 75 -12.93 -11.50 -1.21
CA THR A 75 -13.10 -11.20 -2.66
C THR A 75 -14.04 -10.03 -2.93
N SER A 76 -14.71 -9.49 -1.90
CA SER A 76 -15.72 -8.45 -2.04
C SER A 76 -15.23 -7.09 -1.54
N ASN A 77 -15.79 -6.03 -2.15
CA ASN A 77 -15.58 -4.66 -1.69
C ASN A 77 -16.51 -4.38 -0.49
N PRO A 78 -15.99 -3.83 0.62
CA PRO A 78 -16.82 -3.51 1.78
C PRO A 78 -17.71 -2.30 1.49
N THR A 79 -18.80 -2.16 2.26
CA THR A 79 -19.51 -0.89 2.35
C THR A 79 -18.65 0.17 3.02
N ILE A 80 -18.98 1.45 2.80
CA ILE A 80 -18.35 2.58 3.51
C ILE A 80 -18.37 2.36 5.03
N GLN A 81 -19.48 1.88 5.59
CA GLN A 81 -19.59 1.66 7.04
C GLN A 81 -18.71 0.51 7.53
N GLN A 82 -18.63 -0.59 6.78
CA GLN A 82 -17.72 -1.71 7.09
C GLN A 82 -16.26 -1.24 7.09
N ALA A 83 -15.86 -0.45 6.09
CA ALA A 83 -14.51 0.10 6.02
C ALA A 83 -14.21 1.08 7.17
N LYS A 84 -15.15 1.98 7.51
CA LYS A 84 -15.03 2.88 8.66
C LYS A 84 -14.87 2.11 9.98
N ASN A 85 -15.74 1.13 10.22
CA ASN A 85 -15.71 0.32 11.43
C ASN A 85 -14.40 -0.45 11.55
N TRP A 86 -13.92 -1.04 10.45
CA TRP A 86 -12.67 -1.78 10.46
C TRP A 86 -11.46 -0.86 10.71
N LEU A 87 -11.34 0.25 9.99
CA LEU A 87 -10.26 1.24 10.17
C LEU A 87 -10.25 1.81 11.59
N LYS A 88 -11.43 2.14 12.14
CA LYS A 88 -11.58 2.69 13.49
C LYS A 88 -11.29 1.64 14.57
N ASN A 89 -11.98 0.51 14.53
CA ASN A 89 -12.01 -0.41 15.66
C ASN A 89 -10.82 -1.37 15.66
N LYS A 90 -10.41 -1.85 14.48
CA LYS A 90 -9.30 -2.81 14.32
C LYS A 90 -7.97 -2.10 14.13
N CYS A 91 -7.93 -1.03 13.35
CA CYS A 91 -6.67 -0.33 13.02
C CYS A 91 -6.43 0.97 13.80
N LYS A 92 -7.38 1.39 14.65
CA LYS A 92 -7.30 2.56 15.53
C LYS A 92 -7.09 3.88 14.78
N TYR A 93 -7.64 3.99 13.58
CA TYR A 93 -7.71 5.26 12.85
C TYR A 93 -8.85 6.14 13.37
N LYS A 94 -8.61 7.46 13.41
CA LYS A 94 -9.65 8.47 13.53
C LYS A 94 -10.30 8.66 12.16
N ILE A 95 -11.63 8.68 12.12
CA ILE A 95 -12.40 8.89 10.89
C ILE A 95 -12.78 10.36 10.80
N ALA A 96 -12.57 10.96 9.64
CA ALA A 96 -12.87 12.34 9.33
C ALA A 96 -13.65 12.45 8.03
N ASP A 97 -14.35 13.57 7.88
CA ASP A 97 -14.99 13.94 6.62
C ASP A 97 -13.95 14.08 5.48
N LYS A 98 -14.37 13.77 4.26
CA LYS A 98 -13.53 13.82 3.04
C LYS A 98 -12.92 15.20 2.78
N ASP A 99 -13.58 16.27 3.21
CA ASP A 99 -13.18 17.64 2.95
C ASP A 99 -12.29 18.21 4.07
N LYS A 100 -12.02 17.44 5.14
CA LYS A 100 -11.18 17.90 6.27
C LYS A 100 -9.77 18.26 5.80
N LYS A 101 -9.31 19.47 6.11
CA LYS A 101 -7.99 20.01 5.72
C LYS A 101 -7.01 20.15 6.88
N SER A 102 -7.49 20.41 8.10
CA SER A 102 -6.68 20.68 9.28
C SER A 102 -6.94 19.68 10.43
N GLY A 103 -6.04 19.64 11.41
CA GLY A 103 -6.14 18.74 12.57
C GLY A 103 -6.08 17.26 12.22
N LEU A 104 -5.50 16.93 11.05
CA LEU A 104 -5.21 15.55 10.66
C LEU A 104 -3.90 15.11 11.29
N SER A 105 -3.86 13.84 11.66
CA SER A 105 -2.66 13.20 12.20
C SER A 105 -1.60 12.98 11.12
N LYS A 106 -0.41 12.54 11.54
CA LYS A 106 0.76 12.33 10.65
C LYS A 106 0.50 11.36 9.47
N TYR A 107 -0.25 10.29 9.69
CA TYR A 107 -0.56 9.28 8.67
C TYR A 107 -2.02 9.36 8.29
N VAL A 108 -2.28 9.53 7.00
CA VAL A 108 -3.60 9.82 6.48
C VAL A 108 -3.86 8.93 5.25
N ILE A 109 -5.05 8.35 5.20
CA ILE A 109 -5.56 7.51 4.13
C ILE A 109 -6.81 8.18 3.57
N CYS A 110 -6.82 8.44 2.26
CA CYS A 110 -8.04 8.74 1.52
C CYS A 110 -8.71 7.42 1.13
N VAL A 111 -10.01 7.33 1.40
CA VAL A 111 -10.82 6.15 1.07
C VAL A 111 -11.82 6.54 -0.03
N TYR A 112 -11.86 5.75 -1.10
CA TYR A 112 -12.70 6.02 -2.26
C TYR A 112 -13.77 4.95 -2.42
N ALA A 113 -14.97 5.37 -2.80
CA ALA A 113 -16.10 4.50 -3.02
C ALA A 113 -16.76 4.77 -4.36
N ASN A 114 -17.26 3.70 -4.98
CA ASN A 114 -18.06 3.79 -6.19
C ASN A 114 -19.47 4.32 -5.89
N THR A 115 -20.26 4.52 -6.95
CA THR A 115 -21.64 5.02 -6.86
C THR A 115 -22.59 4.09 -6.10
N GLN A 116 -22.23 2.82 -5.91
CA GLN A 116 -22.97 1.83 -5.12
C GLN A 116 -22.59 1.84 -3.63
N GLY A 117 -21.74 2.79 -3.20
CA GLY A 117 -21.31 2.90 -1.80
C GLY A 117 -20.34 1.80 -1.36
N LYS A 118 -19.66 1.14 -2.31
CA LYS A 118 -18.63 0.14 -2.04
C LYS A 118 -17.25 0.76 -2.14
N VAL A 119 -16.40 0.49 -1.14
CA VAL A 119 -15.03 0.99 -1.12
C VAL A 119 -14.17 0.18 -2.07
N THR A 120 -13.63 0.85 -3.07
CA THR A 120 -12.91 0.27 -4.21
C THR A 120 -11.43 0.60 -4.20
N HIS A 121 -11.03 1.63 -3.45
CA HIS A 121 -9.68 2.15 -3.54
C HIS A 121 -9.22 2.89 -2.28
N PHE A 122 -7.90 2.92 -2.10
CA PHE A 122 -7.22 3.60 -1.00
C PHE A 122 -5.99 4.33 -1.54
N ALA A 123 -5.77 5.55 -1.05
CA ALA A 123 -4.55 6.32 -1.29
C ALA A 123 -4.00 6.85 0.03
N ARG A 124 -2.70 7.10 0.11
CA ARG A 124 -2.09 7.76 1.27
C ARG A 124 -1.84 9.23 0.98
N THR A 125 -2.02 10.07 1.99
CA THR A 125 -1.60 11.47 1.93
C THR A 125 -0.40 11.73 2.83
N THR A 126 0.29 12.81 2.52
CA THR A 126 1.27 13.53 3.35
C THR A 126 2.61 12.90 3.73
N LYS A 127 2.78 11.60 4.01
CA LYS A 127 4.15 11.03 4.25
C LYS A 127 4.36 9.66 3.63
N ILE A 128 5.54 9.39 3.04
CA ILE A 128 6.04 8.06 2.66
C ILE A 128 7.24 7.75 3.55
N ASN A 129 7.18 6.70 4.38
CA ASN A 129 8.29 6.30 5.28
C ASN A 129 8.81 7.43 6.18
N GLY A 130 7.92 8.25 6.74
CA GLY A 130 8.30 9.38 7.60
C GLY A 130 8.67 10.68 6.87
N ASN A 131 8.89 10.64 5.55
CA ASN A 131 9.23 11.81 4.72
C ASN A 131 7.98 12.48 4.15
N THR A 132 7.94 13.81 4.19
CA THR A 132 6.84 14.62 3.62
C THR A 132 6.78 14.45 2.10
N LEU A 133 5.58 14.29 1.55
CA LEU A 133 5.36 14.30 0.10
C LEU A 133 5.73 15.68 -0.48
N GLY A 134 6.17 15.73 -1.75
CA GLY A 134 6.53 16.99 -2.42
C GLY A 134 5.39 18.02 -2.42
N LYS A 135 5.75 19.31 -2.54
CA LYS A 135 4.88 20.50 -2.37
C LYS A 135 3.56 20.47 -3.16
N ASN A 136 3.45 19.68 -4.22
CA ASN A 136 2.30 19.60 -5.13
C ASN A 136 1.65 18.20 -5.19
N ILE A 137 1.89 17.35 -4.19
CA ILE A 137 1.33 15.99 -4.13
C ILE A 137 0.30 15.92 -3.01
N ALA A 138 -0.97 15.80 -3.39
CA ALA A 138 -2.07 15.60 -2.47
C ALA A 138 -2.16 14.16 -1.96
N CYS A 139 -1.96 13.18 -2.84
CA CYS A 139 -1.92 11.78 -2.47
C CYS A 139 -1.06 10.94 -3.42
N VAL A 140 -0.69 9.75 -2.95
CA VAL A 140 -0.07 8.70 -3.76
C VAL A 140 -0.89 7.44 -3.63
N ALA A 141 -1.14 6.77 -4.75
CA ALA A 141 -1.96 5.59 -4.79
C ALA A 141 -1.31 4.49 -5.63
N LYS A 142 -1.57 3.24 -5.24
CA LYS A 142 -1.26 2.07 -6.06
C LYS A 142 -2.52 1.67 -6.81
N TRP A 143 -2.44 1.58 -8.13
CA TRP A 143 -3.58 1.25 -8.96
C TRP A 143 -3.74 -0.26 -9.14
N GLY A 144 -4.44 -0.94 -8.23
CA GLY A 144 -4.61 -2.39 -8.30
C GLY A 144 -3.26 -3.12 -8.37
N GLN A 145 -3.09 -4.01 -9.35
CA GLN A 145 -1.82 -4.69 -9.63
C GLN A 145 -0.83 -3.83 -10.45
N CYS A 146 -1.11 -2.56 -10.69
CA CYS A 146 -0.30 -1.66 -11.51
C CYS A 146 0.64 -0.78 -10.68
N GLU A 147 1.25 0.18 -11.35
CA GLU A 147 2.21 1.16 -10.85
C GLU A 147 1.63 2.09 -9.77
N LEU A 148 2.50 2.93 -9.20
CA LEU A 148 2.12 3.98 -8.27
C LEU A 148 2.10 5.33 -8.96
N PHE A 149 1.08 6.12 -8.65
CA PHE A 149 0.87 7.44 -9.20
C PHE A 149 0.70 8.48 -8.10
N THR A 150 1.21 9.68 -8.36
CA THR A 150 0.95 10.88 -7.55
C THR A 150 -0.19 11.68 -8.17
N HIS A 151 -0.88 12.42 -7.32
CA HIS A 151 -2.02 13.25 -7.69
C HIS A 151 -1.90 14.63 -7.06
N LYS A 152 -2.38 15.66 -7.77
CA LYS A 152 -2.48 17.05 -7.31
C LYS A 152 -3.75 17.28 -6.48
N SER A 153 -4.75 16.40 -6.62
CA SER A 153 -5.99 16.41 -5.84
C SER A 153 -6.13 15.16 -4.96
N ARG A 154 -6.80 15.28 -3.81
CA ARG A 154 -7.21 14.12 -3.00
C ARG A 154 -8.36 13.33 -3.63
N ASN A 155 -9.04 13.90 -4.63
CA ASN A 155 -10.10 13.26 -5.40
C ASN A 155 -9.79 13.28 -6.90
N PRO A 156 -8.77 12.54 -7.35
CA PRO A 156 -8.28 12.63 -8.73
C PRO A 156 -9.10 11.80 -9.73
N TYR A 157 -9.87 10.84 -9.25
CA TYR A 157 -10.51 9.82 -10.09
C TYR A 157 -11.78 10.31 -10.78
N LYS A 158 -12.09 9.70 -11.93
CA LYS A 158 -13.36 9.95 -12.63
C LYS A 158 -14.53 9.52 -11.72
N LYS A 159 -15.57 10.34 -11.61
CA LYS A 159 -16.73 10.12 -10.70
C LYS A 159 -17.38 8.74 -10.88
N ASN A 160 -17.54 8.32 -12.14
CA ASN A 160 -18.11 7.01 -12.51
C ASN A 160 -17.03 6.00 -12.93
N GLY A 161 -15.77 6.27 -12.59
CA GLY A 161 -14.63 5.41 -12.92
C GLY A 161 -14.41 4.28 -11.93
N LEU A 162 -13.44 3.43 -12.25
CA LEU A 162 -13.08 2.21 -11.51
C LEU A 162 -12.94 2.41 -9.99
N TYR A 163 -12.33 3.52 -9.57
CA TYR A 163 -12.03 3.78 -8.17
C TYR A 163 -13.06 4.66 -7.46
N GLY A 164 -13.98 5.28 -8.19
CA GLY A 164 -15.00 6.16 -7.62
C GLY A 164 -14.43 7.44 -6.99
N ALA A 165 -15.26 8.12 -6.21
CA ALA A 165 -14.92 9.40 -5.58
C ALA A 165 -14.46 9.22 -4.13
N ILE A 166 -13.71 10.19 -3.60
CA ILE A 166 -13.35 10.20 -2.18
C ILE A 166 -14.62 10.21 -1.32
N SER A 167 -14.67 9.28 -0.37
CA SER A 167 -15.80 9.08 0.53
C SER A 167 -15.50 9.63 1.92
N PHE A 168 -14.33 9.32 2.48
CA PHE A 168 -13.90 9.80 3.79
C PHE A 168 -12.38 9.74 3.95
N ILE A 169 -11.88 10.33 5.04
CA ILE A 169 -10.48 10.29 5.42
C ILE A 169 -10.33 9.47 6.70
N ALA A 170 -9.28 8.66 6.77
CA ALA A 170 -8.84 8.00 8.00
C ALA A 170 -7.45 8.51 8.36
N HIS A 171 -7.21 8.92 9.60
CA HIS A 171 -5.88 9.38 10.03
C HIS A 171 -5.46 8.89 11.42
N ARG A 172 -4.14 8.81 11.67
CA ARG A 172 -3.55 8.47 12.98
C ARG A 172 -2.09 8.91 13.11
N ASP A 173 -1.54 8.85 14.32
CA ASP A 173 -0.22 9.41 14.62
C ASP A 173 0.97 8.46 14.40
N THR A 174 0.72 7.15 14.22
CA THR A 174 1.78 6.11 14.08
C THR A 174 1.74 5.37 12.74
N GLN A 175 2.90 4.97 12.19
CA GLN A 175 2.98 4.38 10.83
C GLN A 175 2.64 2.88 10.78
N ASN A 176 3.00 2.12 11.81
CA ASN A 176 3.01 0.65 11.72
C ASN A 176 1.60 0.08 11.87
N CYS A 177 0.91 -0.11 10.75
CA CYS A 177 -0.48 -0.61 10.71
C CYS A 177 -0.56 -2.12 10.56
N ALA A 178 0.28 -2.73 9.72
CA ALA A 178 0.13 -4.15 9.41
C ALA A 178 0.38 -5.09 10.61
N SER A 179 1.23 -4.69 11.56
CA SER A 179 1.47 -5.48 12.78
C SER A 179 0.43 -5.26 13.89
N LYS A 180 -0.44 -4.24 13.77
CA LYS A 180 -1.48 -3.91 14.77
C LYS A 180 -2.92 -4.05 14.26
N CYS A 181 -3.13 -4.03 12.94
CA CYS A 181 -4.36 -4.51 12.32
C CYS A 181 -4.23 -6.04 12.25
N PRO A 182 -5.18 -6.82 12.82
CA PRO A 182 -5.09 -8.27 12.76
C PRO A 182 -4.89 -8.71 11.31
N THR A 183 -3.85 -9.52 11.10
CA THR A 183 -3.70 -10.29 9.86
C THR A 183 -4.90 -11.22 9.77
N ALA A 184 -5.43 -11.40 8.56
CA ALA A 184 -6.43 -12.43 8.29
C ALA A 184 -5.84 -13.81 8.61
#